data_AF-A0A2G5HUG7-F1
#
_entry.id   AF-A0A2G5HUG7-F1
#
_cell.length_a   1.000
_cell.length_b   1.000
_cell.length_c   1.000
_cell.angle_alpha   90.00
_cell.angle_beta   90.00
_cell.angle_gamma   90.00
#
_symmetry.space_group_name_H-M   'P 1'
#
loop_
_entity.id
_entity.type
_entity.pdbx_description
1 polymer ?
#
loop_
_entity_poly.entity_id
_entity_poly.type
_entity_poly.pdbx_seq_one_letter_code
_entity_poly.pdbx_strand_id
1 'polypeptide(L)'
;MPLTTLHLIALAPNATIPQYLRALKSYSLKPLVTSKVVRWIIKPEKLSTHLLNTHWDLLIILPASSQIPDTYLGDDWVNQHWSITAGVPSAILKDFPQKNDKLLHPQQGDVPELTGSLSKPKMANSSQGLELNDDVLSWSQSFELGQNGAVSMMNLLSFKPGREAHESYLKYGKAFGESIGKKRGGNAKIVGKVVPDQKTHGEDRYGWDEIALAHYPSKYL
;
A
#
# COMPACT_ATOMS: atom_id res chain seq x y z
N MET A 1 -10.66 -15.76 7.78
CA MET A 1 -10.01 -14.56 7.25
C MET A 1 -10.60 -14.30 5.88
N PRO A 2 -11.46 -13.29 5.68
CA PRO A 2 -11.92 -12.91 4.35
C PRO A 2 -10.75 -12.64 3.42
N LEU A 3 -10.88 -13.07 2.17
CA LEU A 3 -9.89 -12.84 1.14
C LEU A 3 -10.07 -11.44 0.53
N THR A 4 -8.95 -10.77 0.30
CA THR A 4 -8.88 -9.48 -0.38
C THR A 4 -7.84 -9.54 -1.47
N THR A 5 -8.17 -9.06 -2.66
CA THR A 5 -7.26 -9.00 -3.80
C THR A 5 -6.78 -7.56 -3.96
N LEU A 6 -5.47 -7.42 -4.04
CA LEU A 6 -4.78 -6.19 -4.37
C LEU A 6 -4.50 -6.18 -5.87
N HIS A 7 -4.80 -5.06 -6.53
CA HIS A 7 -4.57 -4.82 -7.94
C HIS A 7 -3.66 -3.62 -8.13
N LEU A 8 -2.56 -3.80 -8.85
CA LEU A 8 -1.78 -2.72 -9.46
C LEU A 8 -2.15 -2.61 -10.92
N ILE A 9 -2.43 -1.37 -11.36
CA ILE A 9 -2.94 -1.08 -12.69
C ILE A 9 -2.08 0.01 -13.31
N ALA A 10 -1.52 -0.30 -14.47
CA ALA A 10 -0.98 0.68 -15.40
C ALA A 10 -2.03 0.90 -16.49
N LEU A 11 -2.53 2.12 -16.61
CA LEU A 11 -3.60 2.46 -17.54
C LEU A 11 -3.09 2.43 -18.97
N ALA A 12 -3.99 2.15 -19.91
CA ALA A 12 -3.72 2.32 -21.33
C ALA A 12 -3.39 3.80 -21.64
N PRO A 13 -2.57 4.11 -22.66
CA PRO A 13 -2.16 5.48 -22.97
C PRO A 13 -3.30 6.49 -23.15
N ASN A 14 -4.47 6.02 -23.60
CA ASN A 14 -5.65 6.85 -23.85
C ASN A 14 -6.65 6.86 -22.67
N ALA A 15 -6.39 6.11 -21.60
CA ALA A 15 -7.24 6.02 -20.43
C ALA A 15 -6.74 6.95 -19.32
N THR A 16 -7.67 7.64 -18.65
CA THR A 16 -7.34 8.46 -17.48
C THR A 16 -7.90 7.85 -16.19
N ILE A 17 -7.26 8.15 -15.06
CA ILE A 17 -7.73 7.70 -13.73
C ILE A 17 -9.22 8.03 -13.51
N PRO A 18 -9.71 9.27 -13.72
CA PRO A 18 -11.11 9.59 -13.49
C PRO A 18 -12.09 8.81 -14.40
N GLN A 19 -11.72 8.57 -15.66
CA GLN A 19 -12.54 7.79 -16.58
C GLN A 19 -12.61 6.34 -16.14
N TYR A 20 -11.46 5.74 -15.81
CA TYR A 20 -11.38 4.35 -15.36
C TYR A 20 -12.17 4.13 -14.07
N LEU A 21 -11.98 4.98 -13.06
CA LEU A 21 -12.73 4.88 -11.80
C LEU A 21 -14.24 5.08 -11.98
N ARG A 22 -14.66 5.95 -12.91
CA ARG A 22 -16.08 6.12 -13.25
C ARG A 22 -16.65 4.85 -13.88
N ALA A 23 -15.90 4.21 -14.77
CA ALA A 23 -16.28 2.96 -15.39
C ALA A 23 -16.44 1.84 -14.35
N LEU A 24 -15.46 1.66 -13.46
CA LEU A 24 -15.55 0.70 -12.35
C LEU A 24 -16.73 0.98 -11.42
N LYS A 25 -17.01 2.25 -11.12
CA LYS A 25 -18.17 2.66 -10.30
C LYS A 25 -19.50 2.30 -10.97
N SER A 26 -19.61 2.41 -12.30
CA SER A 26 -20.83 2.02 -13.03
C SER A 26 -21.13 0.53 -12.92
N TYR A 27 -20.10 -0.29 -12.70
CA TYR A 27 -20.22 -1.73 -12.40
C TYR A 27 -20.50 -2.02 -10.92
N SER A 28 -20.77 -1.00 -10.10
CA SER A 28 -21.05 -1.14 -8.66
C SER A 28 -19.93 -1.79 -7.84
N LEU A 29 -18.67 -1.71 -8.31
CA LEU A 29 -17.52 -2.12 -7.52
C LEU A 29 -17.39 -1.23 -6.27
N LYS A 30 -17.10 -1.87 -5.14
CA LYS A 30 -16.89 -1.22 -3.85
C LYS A 30 -15.50 -1.53 -3.33
N PRO A 31 -14.46 -0.82 -3.80
CA PRO A 31 -13.12 -1.01 -3.28
C PRO A 31 -13.03 -0.69 -1.80
N LEU A 32 -12.19 -1.45 -1.09
CA LEU A 32 -11.73 -1.09 0.23
C LEU A 32 -10.80 0.12 0.12
N VAL A 33 -9.87 0.08 -0.85
CA VAL A 33 -8.90 1.16 -1.09
C VAL A 33 -8.84 1.46 -2.58
N THR A 34 -8.74 2.73 -2.91
CA THR A 34 -8.36 3.23 -4.23
C THR A 34 -7.34 4.33 -4.01
N SER A 35 -6.15 4.19 -4.58
CA SER A 35 -5.06 5.16 -4.42
C SER A 35 -4.31 5.34 -5.72
N LYS A 36 -3.87 6.57 -5.99
CA LYS A 36 -2.84 6.81 -7.00
C LYS A 36 -1.52 6.21 -6.51
N VAL A 37 -0.80 5.51 -7.39
CA VAL A 37 0.55 5.04 -7.11
C VAL A 37 1.53 6.17 -7.43
N VAL A 38 2.48 6.38 -6.53
CA VAL A 38 3.41 7.52 -6.62
C VAL A 38 4.81 7.06 -6.99
N ARG A 39 5.37 6.12 -6.22
CA ARG A 39 6.71 5.57 -6.46
C ARG A 39 6.96 4.32 -5.62
N TRP A 40 8.01 3.59 -5.99
CA TRP A 40 8.66 2.63 -5.11
C TRP A 40 9.50 3.37 -4.05
N ILE A 41 9.32 2.97 -2.79
CA ILE A 41 10.17 3.40 -1.67
C ILE A 41 11.29 2.37 -1.48
N ILE A 42 10.90 1.10 -1.35
CA ILE A 42 11.79 -0.05 -1.31
C ILE A 42 11.59 -0.82 -2.61
N LYS A 43 12.67 -1.05 -3.36
CA LYS A 43 12.62 -1.76 -4.64
C LYS A 43 12.88 -3.25 -4.41
N PRO A 44 12.04 -4.16 -4.94
CA PRO A 44 12.32 -5.59 -4.88
C PRO A 44 13.61 -5.92 -5.66
N GLU A 45 14.43 -6.81 -5.09
CA GLU A 45 15.68 -7.27 -5.72
C GLU A 45 15.63 -8.74 -6.17
N LYS A 46 14.67 -9.52 -5.66
CA LYS A 46 14.60 -10.97 -5.88
C LYS A 46 13.23 -11.45 -6.37
N LEU A 47 12.16 -11.04 -5.70
CA LEU A 47 10.79 -11.42 -6.01
C LEU A 47 10.09 -10.31 -6.77
N SER A 48 9.31 -10.65 -7.79
CA SER A 48 8.50 -9.69 -8.57
C SER A 48 9.27 -8.47 -9.08
N THR A 49 10.55 -8.64 -9.44
CA THR A 49 11.42 -7.56 -9.95
C THR A 49 10.89 -6.94 -11.25
N HIS A 50 10.11 -7.70 -12.02
CA HIS A 50 9.43 -7.24 -13.22
C HIS A 50 8.48 -6.05 -12.95
N LEU A 51 7.98 -5.88 -11.73
CA LEU A 51 7.11 -4.75 -11.35
C LEU A 51 7.82 -3.40 -11.43
N LEU A 52 9.15 -3.38 -11.45
CA LEU A 52 9.96 -2.15 -11.59
C LEU A 52 9.96 -1.61 -13.02
N ASN A 53 9.61 -2.42 -14.01
CA ASN A 53 9.64 -2.05 -15.42
C ASN A 53 8.38 -1.30 -15.88
N THR A 54 7.45 -1.07 -14.96
CA THR A 54 6.11 -0.57 -15.25
C THR A 54 5.83 0.66 -14.39
N HIS A 55 5.36 1.72 -15.04
CA HIS A 55 4.78 2.85 -14.33
C HIS A 55 3.35 2.47 -13.92
N TRP A 56 3.14 2.29 -12.62
CA TRP A 56 1.83 1.96 -12.06
C TRP A 56 1.07 3.26 -11.76
N ASP A 57 -0.20 3.30 -12.13
CA ASP A 57 -1.06 4.48 -11.93
C ASP A 57 -1.96 4.33 -10.72
N LEU A 58 -2.50 3.12 -10.51
CA LEU A 58 -3.52 2.85 -9.49
C LEU A 58 -3.22 1.60 -8.68
N LEU A 59 -3.51 1.72 -7.38
CA LEU A 59 -3.67 0.63 -6.44
C LEU A 59 -5.16 0.52 -6.08
N ILE A 60 -5.76 -0.63 -6.35
CA ILE A 60 -7.15 -0.93 -5.97
C ILE A 60 -7.15 -2.18 -5.11
N ILE A 61 -7.80 -2.14 -3.95
CA ILE A 61 -7.97 -3.31 -3.08
C ILE A 61 -9.44 -3.66 -3.00
N LEU A 62 -9.80 -4.87 -3.39
CA LEU A 62 -11.16 -5.39 -3.44
C LEU A 62 -11.30 -6.60 -2.49
N PRO A 63 -12.50 -6.86 -1.93
CA PRO A 63 -12.83 -8.20 -1.46
C PRO A 63 -12.68 -9.19 -2.61
N ALA A 64 -12.12 -10.38 -2.38
CA ALA A 64 -11.89 -11.35 -3.48
C ALA A 64 -13.19 -11.86 -4.14
N SER A 65 -14.34 -11.67 -3.48
CA SER A 65 -15.66 -11.91 -4.07
C SER A 65 -16.09 -10.86 -5.10
N SER A 66 -15.34 -9.76 -5.23
CA SER A 66 -15.56 -8.68 -6.19
C SER A 66 -14.38 -8.62 -7.14
N GLN A 67 -14.60 -8.97 -8.40
CA GLN A 67 -13.55 -8.96 -9.43
C GLN A 67 -13.72 -7.75 -10.34
N ILE A 68 -12.59 -7.20 -10.81
CA ILE A 68 -12.60 -6.23 -11.91
C ILE A 68 -13.07 -6.97 -13.16
N PRO A 69 -14.16 -6.54 -13.83
CA PRO A 69 -14.62 -7.17 -15.05
C PRO A 69 -13.56 -7.19 -16.15
N ASP A 70 -13.50 -8.27 -16.92
CA ASP A 70 -12.53 -8.42 -18.02
C ASP A 70 -12.59 -7.27 -19.03
N THR A 71 -13.78 -6.72 -19.29
CA THR A 71 -13.97 -5.52 -20.13
C THR A 71 -13.12 -4.33 -19.67
N TYR A 72 -12.90 -4.18 -18.37
CA TYR A 72 -12.08 -3.11 -17.78
C TYR A 72 -10.63 -3.55 -17.51
N LEU A 73 -10.27 -4.80 -17.80
CA LEU A 73 -8.89 -5.28 -17.78
C LEU A 73 -8.28 -5.38 -19.19
N GLY A 74 -9.08 -5.19 -20.24
CA GLY A 74 -8.61 -5.21 -21.63
C GLY A 74 -7.79 -3.98 -22.02
N ASP A 75 -7.16 -4.08 -23.20
CA ASP A 75 -6.16 -3.15 -23.71
C ASP A 75 -6.66 -1.71 -23.90
N ASP A 76 -7.99 -1.50 -24.03
CA ASP A 76 -8.60 -0.17 -24.10
C ASP A 76 -8.45 0.60 -22.78
N TRP A 77 -8.32 -0.10 -21.66
CA TRP A 77 -8.30 0.47 -20.30
C TRP A 77 -6.97 0.27 -19.60
N VAL A 78 -6.34 -0.89 -19.77
CA VAL A 78 -5.21 -1.33 -18.96
C VAL A 78 -4.09 -1.80 -19.88
N ASN A 79 -2.92 -1.18 -19.73
CA ASN A 79 -1.69 -1.60 -20.42
C ASN A 79 -1.02 -2.77 -19.69
N GLN A 80 -0.97 -2.70 -18.35
CA GLN A 80 -0.48 -3.79 -17.52
C GLN A 80 -1.27 -3.93 -16.24
N HIS A 81 -1.46 -5.18 -15.82
CA HIS A 81 -2.16 -5.53 -14.61
C HIS A 81 -1.33 -6.53 -13.79
N TRP A 82 -1.32 -6.32 -12.49
CA TRP A 82 -0.74 -7.24 -11.54
C TRP A 82 -1.66 -7.38 -10.34
N SER A 83 -1.80 -8.58 -9.80
CA SER A 83 -2.58 -8.79 -8.58
C SER A 83 -1.95 -9.76 -7.60
N ILE A 84 -2.34 -9.64 -6.33
CA ILE A 84 -2.02 -10.63 -5.30
C ILE A 84 -3.20 -10.74 -4.33
N THR A 85 -3.50 -11.95 -3.85
CA THR A 85 -4.59 -12.16 -2.90
C THR A 85 -4.05 -12.51 -1.53
N ALA A 86 -4.67 -11.96 -0.48
CA ALA A 86 -4.33 -12.25 0.90
C ALA A 86 -5.58 -12.46 1.76
N GLY A 87 -5.44 -13.31 2.78
CA GLY A 87 -6.41 -13.45 3.86
C GLY A 87 -6.19 -12.38 4.91
N VAL A 88 -7.17 -11.50 5.08
CA VAL A 88 -7.13 -10.40 6.05
C VAL A 88 -8.00 -10.78 7.26
N PRO A 89 -7.57 -10.50 8.51
CA PRO A 89 -8.41 -10.69 9.69
C PRO A 89 -9.72 -9.90 9.60
N SER A 90 -10.86 -10.55 9.86
CA SER A 90 -12.19 -9.90 9.78
C SER A 90 -12.32 -8.67 10.70
N ALA A 91 -11.61 -8.68 11.85
CA ALA A 91 -11.57 -7.57 12.79
C ALA A 91 -10.98 -6.29 12.18
N ILE A 92 -10.09 -6.40 11.19
CA ILE A 92 -9.54 -5.27 10.44
C ILE A 92 -10.61 -4.74 9.46
N LEU A 93 -11.28 -5.64 8.73
CA LEU A 93 -12.22 -5.25 7.66
C LEU A 93 -13.56 -4.72 8.16
N LYS A 94 -14.04 -5.16 9.34
CA LYS A 94 -15.40 -4.88 9.84
C LYS A 94 -15.81 -3.41 9.76
N ASP A 95 -14.94 -2.50 10.22
CA ASP A 95 -15.19 -1.05 10.26
C ASP A 95 -14.18 -0.30 9.39
N PHE A 96 -13.64 -0.97 8.36
CA PHE A 96 -12.55 -0.44 7.55
C PHE A 96 -12.90 0.86 6.83
N PRO A 97 -14.07 1.00 6.15
CA PRO A 97 -14.41 2.24 5.46
C PRO A 97 -14.38 3.47 6.37
N GLN A 98 -14.96 3.36 7.57
CA GLN A 98 -15.03 4.45 8.55
C GLN A 98 -13.64 4.79 9.10
N LYS A 99 -12.83 3.77 9.43
CA LYS A 99 -11.45 3.98 9.91
C LYS A 99 -10.58 4.62 8.84
N ASN A 100 -10.67 4.15 7.59
CA ASN A 100 -9.89 4.70 6.50
C ASN A 100 -10.31 6.13 6.17
N ASP A 101 -11.61 6.45 6.20
CA ASP A 101 -12.09 7.81 6.00
C ASP A 101 -11.56 8.77 7.09
N LYS A 102 -11.63 8.38 8.36
CA LYS A 102 -11.05 9.18 9.46
C LYS A 102 -9.54 9.42 9.29
N LEU A 103 -8.81 8.42 8.79
CA LEU A 103 -7.38 8.56 8.51
C LEU A 103 -7.08 9.50 7.34
N LEU A 104 -7.94 9.54 6.32
CA LEU A 104 -7.79 10.42 5.17
C LEU A 104 -8.29 11.85 5.45
N HIS A 105 -9.20 12.01 6.41
CA HIS A 105 -9.80 13.27 6.81
C HIS A 105 -9.68 13.48 8.34
N PRO A 106 -8.45 13.61 8.88
CA PRO A 106 -8.25 13.76 10.32
C PRO A 106 -8.84 15.07 10.84
N GLN A 107 -9.40 15.04 12.04
CA GLN A 107 -9.85 16.24 12.76
C GLN A 107 -8.68 16.88 13.52
N GLN A 108 -8.87 18.14 13.97
CA GLN A 108 -7.86 18.83 14.79
C GLN A 108 -7.55 17.99 16.05
N GLY A 109 -6.27 17.65 16.24
CA GLY A 109 -5.80 16.80 17.33
C GLY A 109 -5.73 15.31 17.04
N ASP A 110 -6.24 14.81 15.90
CA ASP A 110 -6.10 13.39 15.50
C ASP A 110 -4.66 13.06 15.07
N VAL A 111 -3.92 14.06 14.56
CA VAL A 111 -2.51 13.93 14.16
C VAL A 111 -1.63 14.56 15.25
N PRO A 112 -0.72 13.80 15.90
CA PRO A 112 0.23 14.37 16.85
C PRO A 112 1.08 15.46 16.20
N GLU A 113 1.36 16.54 16.95
CA GLU A 113 2.26 17.58 16.46
C GLU A 113 3.63 17.01 16.10
N LEU A 114 4.18 17.43 14.96
CA LEU A 114 5.50 17.01 14.50
C LEU A 114 6.56 17.50 15.50
N THR A 115 7.02 16.61 16.38
CA THR A 115 8.01 16.91 17.42
C THR A 115 9.41 17.05 16.82
N GLY A 116 9.70 18.14 16.08
CA GLY A 116 11.04 18.68 15.73
C GLY A 116 12.13 17.72 15.22
N SER A 117 11.83 16.45 14.97
CA SER A 117 12.80 15.36 14.78
C SER A 117 13.48 15.43 13.41
N LEU A 118 12.96 16.26 12.51
CA LEU A 118 13.57 16.64 11.23
C LEU A 118 14.78 17.56 11.41
N SER A 119 15.00 18.14 12.59
CA SER A 119 16.19 18.98 12.85
C SER A 119 17.47 18.16 13.02
N LYS A 120 17.36 16.85 13.35
CA LYS A 120 18.48 15.89 13.47
C LYS A 120 18.05 14.46 13.13
N PRO A 121 17.76 14.14 11.84
CA PRO A 121 17.46 12.76 11.46
C PRO A 121 18.69 11.86 11.67
N LYS A 122 18.49 10.68 12.24
CA LYS A 122 19.51 9.62 12.22
C LYS A 122 19.55 9.05 10.81
N MET A 123 20.61 9.39 10.09
CA MET A 123 20.82 9.02 8.70
C MET A 123 21.27 7.58 8.60
N ALA A 124 20.67 6.83 7.68
CA ALA A 124 21.09 5.49 7.34
C ALA A 124 21.73 5.45 5.95
N ASN A 125 22.69 4.55 5.78
CA ASN A 125 23.40 4.40 4.50
C ASN A 125 22.56 3.72 3.40
N SER A 126 21.32 3.28 3.69
CA SER A 126 20.42 2.68 2.69
C SER A 126 18.94 2.85 3.04
N SER A 127 18.08 3.02 2.03
CA SER A 127 16.61 3.02 2.17
C SER A 127 15.99 1.63 2.32
N GLN A 128 16.78 0.55 2.17
CA GLN A 128 16.30 -0.83 2.26
C GLN A 128 15.79 -1.19 3.68
N GLY A 129 16.18 -0.41 4.70
CA GLY A 129 15.81 -0.64 6.09
C GLY A 129 14.61 0.14 6.61
N LEU A 130 13.82 0.83 5.76
CA LEU A 130 12.81 1.82 6.18
C LEU A 130 13.40 3.04 6.94
N GLU A 131 14.72 3.17 6.96
CA GLU A 131 15.41 4.31 7.56
C GLU A 131 15.43 5.48 6.57
N LEU A 132 15.20 6.70 7.06
CA LEU A 132 15.26 7.93 6.25
C LEU A 132 16.67 8.07 5.66
N ASN A 133 16.76 8.06 4.33
CA ASN A 133 17.96 8.40 3.58
C ASN A 133 17.75 9.70 2.77
N ASP A 134 18.83 10.25 2.21
CA ASP A 134 18.80 11.52 1.47
C ASP A 134 17.82 11.52 0.30
N ASP A 135 17.63 10.39 -0.39
CA ASP A 135 16.69 10.26 -1.51
C ASP A 135 15.22 10.31 -1.07
N VAL A 136 14.89 9.69 0.07
CA VAL A 136 13.54 9.74 0.64
C VAL A 136 13.27 11.11 1.25
N LEU A 137 14.28 11.71 1.90
CA LEU A 137 14.18 13.04 2.51
C LEU A 137 14.05 14.13 1.45
N SER A 138 14.93 14.16 0.44
CA SER A 138 14.87 15.13 -0.67
C SER A 138 13.56 15.03 -1.43
N TRP A 139 13.07 13.82 -1.70
CA TRP A 139 11.75 13.61 -2.29
C TRP A 139 10.63 14.09 -1.36
N SER A 140 10.67 13.79 -0.06
CA SER A 140 9.66 14.29 0.87
C SER A 140 9.62 15.82 0.94
N GLN A 141 10.77 16.48 0.72
CA GLN A 141 10.86 17.93 0.66
C GLN A 141 10.30 18.47 -0.66
N SER A 142 10.61 17.85 -1.80
CA SER A 142 10.22 18.31 -3.14
C SER A 142 8.83 17.89 -3.58
N PHE A 143 8.26 16.84 -3.00
CA PHE A 143 6.96 16.30 -3.39
C PHE A 143 5.84 17.05 -2.69
N GLU A 144 5.15 17.90 -3.43
CA GLU A 144 3.89 18.51 -3.01
C GLU A 144 2.76 17.51 -3.25
N LEU A 145 2.42 16.72 -2.21
CA LEU A 145 1.05 16.25 -2.12
C LEU A 145 0.15 17.49 -2.07
N GLY A 146 -0.93 17.49 -2.84
CA GLY A 146 -1.99 18.49 -2.67
C GLY A 146 -2.28 18.71 -1.18
N GLN A 147 -2.60 19.95 -0.83
CA GLN A 147 -2.54 20.47 0.54
C GLN A 147 -3.05 19.44 1.58
N ASN A 148 -2.16 18.98 2.46
CA ASN A 148 -2.42 18.02 3.56
C ASN A 148 -2.52 16.51 3.22
N GLY A 149 -2.02 16.06 2.07
CA GLY A 149 -2.21 14.66 1.63
C GLY A 149 -1.49 13.60 2.47
N ALA A 150 -2.27 12.77 3.17
CA ALA A 150 -1.79 11.53 3.75
C ALA A 150 -1.24 10.57 2.68
N VAL A 151 -0.27 9.75 3.07
CA VAL A 151 0.33 8.72 2.21
C VAL A 151 0.05 7.34 2.77
N SER A 152 -0.15 6.36 1.90
CA SER A 152 -0.15 4.95 2.31
C SER A 152 1.01 4.22 1.63
N MET A 153 1.77 3.46 2.41
CA MET A 153 2.84 2.60 1.94
C MET A 153 2.35 1.16 1.87
N MET A 154 2.33 0.61 0.66
CA MET A 154 2.00 -0.78 0.41
C MET A 154 3.26 -1.63 0.39
N ASN A 155 3.31 -2.68 1.20
CA ASN A 155 4.48 -3.54 1.41
C ASN A 155 4.15 -4.98 1.04
N LEU A 156 5.00 -5.58 0.22
CA LEU A 156 5.03 -7.02 -0.02
C LEU A 156 6.19 -7.60 0.80
N LEU A 157 5.91 -8.66 1.57
CA LEU A 157 6.84 -9.19 2.55
C LEU A 157 7.12 -10.65 2.26
N SER A 158 8.41 -11.00 2.23
CA SER A 158 8.87 -12.39 2.15
C SER A 158 9.89 -12.60 3.26
N PHE A 159 9.66 -13.62 4.07
CA PHE A 159 10.49 -13.92 5.23
C PHE A 159 11.55 -14.95 4.84
N LYS A 160 12.75 -14.79 5.40
CA LYS A 160 13.74 -15.87 5.35
C LYS A 160 13.16 -17.11 6.06
N PRO A 161 13.47 -18.33 5.58
CA PRO A 161 13.10 -19.55 6.29
C PRO A 161 13.57 -19.52 7.75
N GLY A 162 12.71 -19.97 8.68
CA GLY A 162 12.96 -19.94 10.12
C GLY A 162 11.95 -19.07 10.87
N ARG A 163 11.63 -19.41 12.13
CA ARG A 163 10.65 -18.68 12.94
C ARG A 163 11.17 -17.32 13.38
N GLU A 164 12.48 -17.19 13.52
CA GLU A 164 13.17 -16.03 14.06
C GLU A 164 12.96 -14.79 13.20
N ALA A 165 12.96 -14.93 11.87
CA ALA A 165 12.74 -13.82 10.93
C ALA A 165 11.30 -13.29 11.02
N HIS A 166 10.32 -14.19 11.07
CA HIS A 166 8.92 -13.83 11.23
C HIS A 166 8.64 -13.20 12.61
N GLU A 167 9.17 -13.78 13.69
CA GLU A 167 9.05 -13.22 15.04
C GLU A 167 9.74 -11.86 15.18
N SER A 168 10.90 -11.66 14.55
CA SER A 168 11.59 -10.37 14.49
C SER A 168 10.74 -9.32 13.78
N TYR A 169 10.10 -9.68 12.66
CA TYR A 169 9.18 -8.78 11.96
C TYR A 169 7.91 -8.48 12.77
N LEU A 170 7.32 -9.46 13.45
CA LEU A 170 6.19 -9.23 14.36
C LEU A 170 6.57 -8.28 15.50
N LYS A 171 7.78 -8.43 16.07
CA LYS A 171 8.32 -7.50 17.06
C LYS A 171 8.51 -6.10 16.48
N TYR A 172 9.00 -5.98 15.25
CA TYR A 172 9.12 -4.71 14.53
C TYR A 172 7.75 -4.07 14.27
N GLY A 173 6.78 -4.81 13.74
CA GLY A 173 5.42 -4.32 13.50
C GLY A 173 4.70 -3.90 14.78
N LYS A 174 4.88 -4.66 15.87
CA LYS A 174 4.40 -4.30 17.21
C LYS A 174 5.08 -3.01 17.71
N ALA A 175 6.40 -2.91 17.61
CA ALA A 175 7.14 -1.71 17.98
C ALA A 175 6.77 -0.50 17.11
N PHE A 176 6.49 -0.70 15.82
CA PHE A 176 6.01 0.33 14.92
C PHE A 176 4.64 0.85 15.39
N GLY A 177 3.69 -0.03 15.70
CA GLY A 177 2.39 0.35 16.26
C GLY A 177 2.49 1.04 17.63
N GLU A 178 3.40 0.58 18.50
CA GLU A 178 3.54 1.07 19.88
C GLU A 178 4.38 2.36 20.00
N SER A 179 5.30 2.64 19.07
CA SER A 179 6.24 3.77 19.16
C SER A 179 6.09 4.81 18.04
N ILE A 180 6.45 4.48 16.80
CA ILE A 180 6.50 5.42 15.66
C ILE A 180 5.08 5.74 15.17
N GLY A 181 4.23 4.73 15.00
CA GLY A 181 2.85 4.85 14.59
C GLY A 181 2.02 5.68 15.59
N LYS A 182 2.14 5.42 16.89
CA LYS A 182 1.42 6.22 17.91
C LYS A 182 1.95 7.64 18.08
N LYS A 183 3.27 7.88 17.91
CA LYS A 183 3.87 9.23 18.03
C LYS A 183 3.76 10.08 16.76
N ARG A 184 3.55 9.47 15.59
CA ARG A 184 3.49 10.16 14.28
C ARG A 184 2.18 9.92 13.51
N GLY A 185 1.19 9.27 14.13
CA GLY A 185 -0.12 8.94 13.54
C GLY A 185 -0.11 7.80 12.51
N GLY A 186 0.97 7.03 12.42
CA GLY A 186 1.09 5.89 11.51
C GLY A 186 0.17 4.72 11.88
N ASN A 187 -0.55 4.15 10.91
CA ASN A 187 -1.54 3.10 11.15
C ASN A 187 -1.47 1.98 10.10
N ALA A 188 -1.37 0.71 10.54
CA ALA A 188 -1.51 -0.44 9.65
C ALA A 188 -2.98 -0.65 9.26
N LYS A 189 -3.37 -0.13 8.09
CA LYS A 189 -4.72 -0.19 7.55
C LYS A 189 -5.13 -1.61 7.19
N ILE A 190 -4.26 -2.35 6.51
CA ILE A 190 -4.49 -3.73 6.06
C ILE A 190 -3.24 -4.53 6.34
N VAL A 191 -3.40 -5.71 6.93
CA VAL A 191 -2.35 -6.72 7.02
C VAL A 191 -3.00 -8.07 6.73
N GLY A 192 -2.38 -8.88 5.88
CA GLY A 192 -2.92 -10.17 5.50
C GLY A 192 -1.85 -11.14 5.05
N LYS A 193 -2.11 -12.43 5.25
CA LYS A 193 -1.25 -13.50 4.76
C LYS A 193 -1.58 -13.79 3.30
N VAL A 194 -0.58 -13.84 2.44
CA VAL A 194 -0.77 -14.18 1.02
C VAL A 194 -1.39 -15.57 0.90
N VAL A 195 -2.40 -15.67 0.04
CA VAL A 195 -3.05 -16.92 -0.31
C VAL A 195 -2.91 -17.06 -1.82
N PRO A 196 -2.00 -17.91 -2.32
CA PRO A 196 -1.76 -18.08 -3.75
C PRO A 196 -2.89 -18.87 -4.43
N ASP A 197 -2.82 -18.96 -5.75
CA ASP A 197 -3.68 -19.78 -6.62
C ASP A 197 -5.18 -19.43 -6.54
N GLN A 198 -5.49 -18.15 -6.35
CA GLN A 198 -6.85 -17.61 -6.37
C GLN A 198 -7.38 -17.37 -7.78
N LYS A 199 -6.54 -17.60 -8.80
CA LYS A 199 -6.91 -17.51 -10.23
C LYS A 199 -7.42 -16.12 -10.60
N THR A 200 -6.91 -15.09 -9.92
CA THR A 200 -7.17 -13.70 -10.29
C THR A 200 -6.33 -13.33 -11.52
N HIS A 201 -6.82 -12.40 -12.33
CA HIS A 201 -6.08 -11.94 -13.50
C HIS A 201 -4.71 -11.35 -13.09
N GLY A 202 -3.63 -11.68 -13.79
CA GLY A 202 -2.28 -11.19 -13.45
C GLY A 202 -1.79 -11.55 -12.05
N GLU A 203 -2.26 -12.67 -11.47
CA GLU A 203 -1.90 -13.12 -10.12
C GLU A 203 -0.40 -13.40 -9.98
N ASP A 204 0.20 -12.79 -8.97
CA ASP A 204 1.54 -13.05 -8.51
C ASP A 204 1.60 -14.33 -7.67
N ARG A 205 2.49 -15.23 -8.05
CA ARG A 205 2.74 -16.49 -7.35
C ARG A 205 4.17 -16.59 -6.81
N TYR A 206 4.91 -15.48 -6.79
CA TYR A 206 6.35 -15.40 -6.50
C TYR A 206 6.66 -15.36 -4.99
N GLY A 207 6.11 -16.27 -4.19
CA GLY A 207 6.64 -16.57 -2.85
C GLY A 207 6.57 -15.43 -1.82
N TRP A 208 5.66 -14.47 -2.01
CA TRP A 208 5.32 -13.50 -0.97
C TRP A 208 4.54 -14.18 0.16
N ASP A 209 4.84 -13.83 1.40
CA ASP A 209 4.21 -14.39 2.59
C ASP A 209 3.07 -13.51 3.11
N GLU A 210 3.27 -12.18 3.08
CA GLU A 210 2.33 -11.20 3.64
C GLU A 210 2.24 -9.92 2.80
N ILE A 211 1.09 -9.27 2.94
CA ILE A 211 0.85 -7.90 2.46
C ILE A 211 0.58 -6.99 3.65
N ALA A 212 1.06 -5.74 3.59
CA ALA A 212 0.73 -4.70 4.56
C ALA A 212 0.55 -3.33 3.91
N LEU A 213 -0.58 -2.68 4.17
CA LEU A 213 -0.83 -1.28 3.83
C LEU A 213 -0.73 -0.44 5.10
N ALA A 214 0.34 0.34 5.23
CA ALA A 214 0.53 1.30 6.31
C ALA A 214 0.14 2.69 5.86
N HIS A 215 -0.43 3.49 6.74
CA HIS A 215 -0.81 4.88 6.50
C HIS A 215 0.01 5.82 7.34
N TYR A 216 0.29 6.99 6.78
CA TYR A 216 1.00 8.08 7.39
C TYR A 216 0.19 9.36 7.14
N PRO A 217 -0.10 10.15 8.19
CA PRO A 217 -0.92 11.36 8.07
C PRO A 217 -0.19 12.49 7.34
N SER A 218 1.14 12.39 7.22
CA SER A 218 1.94 13.32 6.44
C SER A 218 3.06 12.58 5.71
N LYS A 219 3.66 13.23 4.72
CA LYS A 219 4.84 12.76 3.98
C LYS A 219 6.13 12.71 4.83
N TYR A 220 6.13 13.34 6.00
CA TYR A 220 7.27 13.31 6.93
C TYR A 220 7.20 12.03 7.76
N LEU A 221 7.94 11.01 7.30
CA LEU A 221 8.08 9.72 7.98
C LEU A 221 8.78 9.85 9.32
#